data_AF-A0A7S4UY93-F1
#
_entry.id   AF-A0A7S4UY93-F1
#
_cell.length_a   1.000
_cell.length_b   1.000
_cell.length_c   1.000
_cell.angle_alpha   90.00
_cell.angle_beta   90.00
_cell.angle_gamma   90.00
#
_symmetry.space_group_name_H-M   'P 1'
#
loop_
_entity.id
_entity.type
_entity.pdbx_description
1 polymer ?
#
loop_
_entity_poly.entity_id
_entity_poly.type
_entity_poly.pdbx_seq_one_letter_code
_entity_poly.pdbx_strand_id
1 'polypeptide(L)'
;MKSGEVMVSDDFLAQLVEMRELREELHRLRLEKPAEIRSEEAARQALPPRLGTFFELLPGDVRHDLVFRNGFDGLPLLEAREVERELGALVARNLELRKDRGERSVEHFKHFPRTTKHLAV
;
A
#
# COMPACT_ATOMS: atom_id res chain seq x y z
N MET A 1 30.28 -9.04 -6.39
CA MET A 1 28.95 -8.71 -5.81
C MET A 1 28.23 -7.80 -6.79
N LYS A 2 26.93 -8.04 -7.08
CA LYS A 2 26.10 -7.13 -7.87
C LYS A 2 25.17 -6.39 -6.90
N SER A 3 25.29 -5.08 -6.83
CA SER A 3 24.31 -4.20 -6.20
C SER A 3 23.30 -3.73 -7.24
N GLY A 4 22.07 -3.45 -6.82
CA GLY A 4 21.04 -2.84 -7.65
C GLY A 4 20.36 -1.72 -6.88
N GLU A 5 19.90 -0.71 -7.60
CA GLU A 5 19.11 0.39 -7.07
C GLU A 5 17.67 0.27 -7.57
N VAL A 6 16.70 0.58 -6.71
CA VAL A 6 15.27 0.57 -7.05
C VAL A 6 14.74 1.96 -6.80
N MET A 7 14.11 2.54 -7.81
CA MET A 7 13.40 3.81 -7.71
C MET A 7 11.90 3.52 -7.67
N VAL A 8 11.20 4.19 -6.75
CA VAL A 8 9.74 4.09 -6.59
C VAL A 8 9.17 5.48 -6.76
N SER A 9 8.08 5.59 -7.52
CA SER A 9 7.39 6.86 -7.72
C SER A 9 6.51 7.20 -6.51
N ASP A 10 6.40 8.49 -6.16
CA ASP A 10 5.50 8.99 -5.10
C ASP A 10 4.03 8.60 -5.35
N ASP A 11 3.65 8.41 -6.62
CA ASP A 11 2.30 8.03 -7.05
C ASP A 11 2.14 6.52 -7.29
N PHE A 12 3.13 5.69 -6.90
CA PHE A 12 3.15 4.25 -7.18
C PHE A 12 1.82 3.56 -6.84
N LEU A 13 1.29 3.80 -5.64
CA LEU A 13 0.02 3.19 -5.21
C LEU A 13 -1.15 3.61 -6.10
N ALA A 14 -1.20 4.88 -6.51
CA ALA A 14 -2.27 5.40 -7.37
C ALA A 14 -2.22 4.81 -8.79
N GLN A 15 -1.05 4.36 -9.24
CA GLN A 15 -0.86 3.72 -10.55
C GLN A 15 -1.23 2.22 -10.55
N LEU A 16 -1.38 1.59 -9.39
CA LEU A 16 -1.78 0.18 -9.31
C LEU A 16 -3.24 0.02 -9.76
N VAL A 17 -3.46 -0.92 -10.68
CA VAL A 17 -4.81 -1.25 -11.18
C VAL A 17 -5.71 -1.69 -10.03
N GLU A 18 -5.17 -2.52 -9.13
CA GLU A 18 -5.85 -3.02 -7.95
C GLU A 18 -6.24 -1.89 -6.98
N MET A 19 -5.44 -0.83 -6.88
CA MET A 19 -5.76 0.32 -6.03
C MET A 19 -6.93 1.12 -6.59
N ARG A 20 -6.97 1.34 -7.91
CA ARG A 20 -8.11 1.98 -8.56
C ARG A 20 -9.39 1.17 -8.34
N GLU A 21 -9.34 -0.12 -8.62
CA GLU A 21 -10.48 -1.03 -8.45
C GLU A 21 -10.96 -1.08 -6.99
N LEU A 22 -10.03 -1.12 -6.03
CA LEU A 22 -10.33 -1.08 -4.61
C LEU A 22 -11.05 0.21 -4.21
N ARG A 23 -10.59 1.37 -4.69
CA ARG A 23 -11.22 2.67 -4.39
C ARG A 23 -12.65 2.74 -4.95
N GLU A 24 -12.84 2.28 -6.18
CA GLU A 24 -14.15 2.23 -6.83
C GLU A 24 -15.11 1.28 -6.10
N GLU A 25 -14.64 0.10 -5.73
CA GLU A 25 -15.45 -0.90 -5.03
C GLU A 25 -15.83 -0.46 -3.62
N LEU A 26 -14.89 0.12 -2.86
CA LEU A 26 -15.18 0.70 -1.54
C LEU A 26 -16.17 1.86 -1.65
N HIS A 27 -16.05 2.70 -2.68
CA HIS A 27 -17.02 3.75 -2.94
C HIS A 27 -18.42 3.16 -3.20
N ARG A 28 -18.52 2.16 -4.07
CA ARG A 28 -19.77 1.45 -4.37
C ARG A 28 -20.39 0.85 -3.12
N LEU A 29 -19.61 0.14 -2.30
CA LEU A 29 -20.07 -0.45 -1.05
C LEU A 29 -20.58 0.58 -0.05
N ARG A 30 -19.93 1.75 0.06
CA ARG A 30 -20.41 2.85 0.92
C ARG A 30 -21.73 3.44 0.43
N LEU A 31 -21.98 3.49 -0.88
CA LEU A 31 -23.23 3.98 -1.44
C LEU A 31 -24.37 2.98 -1.27
N GLU A 32 -24.13 1.70 -1.55
CA GLU A 32 -25.16 0.66 -1.48
C GLU A 32 -25.47 0.23 -0.04
N LYS A 33 -24.44 0.14 0.80
CA LYS A 33 -24.50 -0.49 2.12
C LYS A 33 -23.67 0.27 3.17
N PRO A 34 -23.97 1.55 3.44
CA PRO A 34 -23.18 2.38 4.35
C PRO A 34 -23.08 1.81 5.77
N ALA A 35 -24.11 1.06 6.22
CA ALA A 35 -24.10 0.45 7.54
C ALA A 35 -23.13 -0.73 7.69
N GLU A 36 -22.68 -1.33 6.59
CA GLU A 36 -21.76 -2.48 6.61
C GLU A 36 -20.29 -2.03 6.67
N ILE A 37 -19.95 -0.84 6.17
CA ILE A 37 -18.57 -0.32 6.14
C ILE A 37 -18.29 0.57 7.35
N ARG A 38 -18.27 -0.03 8.56
CA ARG A 38 -18.03 0.70 9.83
C ARG A 38 -16.64 0.51 10.42
N SER A 39 -15.87 -0.44 9.89
CA SER A 39 -14.51 -0.75 10.32
C SER A 39 -13.68 -1.26 9.16
N GLU A 40 -12.35 -1.24 9.30
CA GLU A 40 -11.45 -1.85 8.30
C GLU A 40 -11.72 -3.35 8.11
N GLU A 41 -12.01 -4.07 9.20
CA GLU A 41 -12.33 -5.51 9.12
C GLU A 41 -13.66 -5.74 8.41
N ALA A 42 -14.68 -4.91 8.67
CA ALA A 42 -15.96 -5.03 7.98
C ALA A 42 -15.83 -4.67 6.50
N ALA A 43 -15.02 -3.65 6.18
CA ALA A 43 -14.70 -3.30 4.80
C ALA A 43 -14.03 -4.47 4.06
N ARG A 44 -13.03 -5.09 4.69
CA ARG A 44 -12.33 -6.26 4.16
C ARG A 44 -13.28 -7.42 3.86
N GLN A 45 -14.20 -7.72 4.77
CA GLN A 45 -15.15 -8.82 4.62
C GLN A 45 -16.21 -8.54 3.54
N ALA A 46 -16.57 -7.27 3.34
CA ALA A 46 -17.50 -6.86 2.30
C ALA A 46 -16.87 -6.83 0.90
N LEU A 47 -15.55 -6.70 0.80
CA LEU A 47 -14.81 -6.68 -0.46
C LEU A 47 -14.78 -8.06 -1.13
N PRO A 48 -14.75 -8.12 -2.47
CA PRO A 48 -14.43 -9.35 -3.19
C PRO A 48 -13.11 -9.96 -2.70
N PRO A 49 -12.97 -11.30 -2.61
CA PRO A 49 -11.81 -11.94 -1.99
C PRO A 49 -10.46 -11.41 -2.48
N ARG A 50 -10.31 -11.19 -3.80
CA ARG A 50 -9.07 -10.63 -4.38
C ARG A 50 -8.74 -9.24 -3.82
N LEU A 51 -9.73 -8.35 -3.74
CA LEU A 51 -9.54 -6.99 -3.24
C LEU A 51 -9.40 -6.97 -1.72
N GLY A 52 -10.06 -7.88 -1.00
CA GLY A 52 -9.87 -8.06 0.44
C GLY A 52 -8.44 -8.46 0.78
N THR A 53 -7.85 -9.41 0.06
CA THR A 53 -6.43 -9.78 0.22
C THR A 53 -5.50 -8.63 -0.13
N PHE A 54 -5.75 -7.91 -1.23
CA PHE A 54 -4.95 -6.74 -1.57
C PHE A 54 -5.03 -5.65 -0.49
N PHE A 55 -6.23 -5.39 0.03
CA PHE A 55 -6.47 -4.43 1.11
C PHE A 55 -5.66 -4.76 2.37
N GLU A 56 -5.59 -6.03 2.78
CA GLU A 56 -4.78 -6.48 3.93
C GLU A 56 -3.28 -6.20 3.78
N LEU A 57 -2.77 -6.22 2.54
CA LEU A 57 -1.35 -5.95 2.25
C LEU A 57 -1.01 -4.46 2.37
N LEU A 58 -2.01 -3.57 2.33
CA LEU A 58 -1.78 -2.14 2.43
C LEU A 58 -1.35 -1.76 3.86
N PRO A 59 -0.54 -0.70 4.01
CA PRO A 59 -0.26 -0.10 5.32
C PRO A 59 -1.55 0.26 6.08
N GLY A 60 -1.54 0.14 7.40
CA GLY A 60 -2.75 0.31 8.23
C GLY A 60 -3.38 1.69 8.13
N ASP A 61 -2.58 2.74 8.01
CA ASP A 61 -3.06 4.09 7.78
C ASP A 61 -3.66 4.30 6.39
N VAL A 62 -3.11 3.65 5.35
CA VAL A 62 -3.72 3.64 4.01
C VAL A 62 -5.09 2.95 4.05
N ARG A 63 -5.19 1.81 4.74
CA ARG A 63 -6.49 1.14 4.94
C ARG A 63 -7.48 2.05 5.67
N HIS A 64 -7.03 2.72 6.73
CA HIS A 64 -7.83 3.64 7.51
C HIS A 64 -8.40 4.77 6.63
N ASP A 65 -7.53 5.45 5.87
CA ASP A 65 -7.94 6.53 4.97
C ASP A 65 -8.93 6.04 3.90
N LEU A 66 -8.67 4.86 3.32
CA LEU A 66 -9.55 4.22 2.33
C LEU A 66 -10.91 3.80 2.91
N VAL A 67 -11.08 3.65 4.22
CA VAL A 67 -12.35 3.22 4.84
C VAL A 67 -13.13 4.38 5.43
N PHE A 68 -12.45 5.40 5.95
CA PHE A 68 -13.12 6.47 6.71
C PHE A 68 -13.07 7.84 6.06
N ARG A 69 -12.22 8.06 5.05
CA ARG A 69 -12.04 9.36 4.41
C ARG A 69 -12.44 9.31 2.94
N ASN A 70 -12.76 10.49 2.41
CA ASN A 70 -13.04 10.73 1.00
C ASN A 70 -12.06 11.78 0.48
N GLY A 71 -11.59 11.60 -0.75
CA GLY A 71 -10.89 12.61 -1.51
C GLY A 71 -11.85 13.65 -2.08
N PHE A 72 -11.28 14.68 -2.70
CA PHE A 72 -12.03 15.74 -3.38
C PHE A 72 -12.83 15.23 -4.60
N ASP A 73 -12.44 14.07 -5.14
CA ASP A 73 -13.11 13.35 -6.22
C ASP A 73 -14.33 12.54 -5.72
N GLY A 74 -14.61 12.54 -4.42
CA GLY A 74 -15.70 11.77 -3.80
C GLY A 74 -15.38 10.29 -3.62
N LEU A 75 -14.23 9.81 -4.11
CA LEU A 75 -13.75 8.45 -3.91
C LEU A 75 -13.03 8.33 -2.56
N PRO A 76 -12.85 7.11 -2.02
CA PRO A 76 -11.97 6.87 -0.88
C PRO A 76 -10.61 7.57 -1.02
N LEU A 77 -10.15 8.19 0.06
CA LEU A 77 -8.93 8.97 0.05
C LEU A 77 -7.71 8.06 -0.09
N LEU A 78 -6.82 8.43 -1.02
CA LEU A 78 -5.48 7.86 -1.14
C LEU A 78 -4.49 9.03 -1.08
N GLU A 79 -3.91 9.27 0.11
CA GLU A 79 -2.92 10.34 0.27
C GLU A 79 -1.60 10.00 -0.44
N ALA A 80 -0.91 11.03 -0.94
CA ALA A 80 0.45 10.90 -1.44
C ALA A 80 1.39 10.62 -0.27
N ARG A 81 2.25 9.61 -0.39
CA ARG A 81 3.13 9.16 0.70
C ARG A 81 4.49 8.73 0.16
N GLU A 82 5.46 8.66 1.07
CA GLU A 82 6.79 8.09 0.83
C GLU A 82 6.71 6.56 0.73
N VAL A 83 6.15 6.07 -0.38
CA VAL A 83 5.93 4.64 -0.63
C VAL A 83 7.25 3.86 -0.58
N GLU A 84 8.36 4.49 -0.98
CA GLU A 84 9.70 3.91 -0.90
C GLU A 84 10.06 3.49 0.52
N ARG A 85 9.68 4.28 1.52
CA ARG A 85 9.98 4.00 2.93
C ARG A 85 9.25 2.77 3.44
N GLU A 86 7.95 2.70 3.14
CA GLU A 86 7.11 1.57 3.54
C GLU A 86 7.52 0.27 2.82
N LEU A 87 7.79 0.36 1.51
CA LEU A 87 8.31 -0.77 0.73
C LEU A 87 9.68 -1.22 1.23
N GLY A 88 10.58 -0.28 1.54
CA GLY A 88 11.89 -0.56 2.09
C GLY A 88 11.81 -1.32 3.42
N ALA A 89 10.93 -0.90 4.33
CA ALA A 89 10.67 -1.58 5.59
C ALA A 89 10.09 -3.00 5.39
N LEU A 90 9.13 -3.14 4.46
CA LEU A 90 8.52 -4.42 4.14
C LEU A 90 9.52 -5.41 3.53
N VAL A 91 10.41 -4.94 2.65
CA VAL A 91 11.49 -5.76 2.09
C VAL A 91 12.47 -6.18 3.18
N ALA A 92 12.92 -5.25 4.05
CA ALA A 92 13.80 -5.57 5.17
C ALA A 92 13.22 -6.69 6.06
N ARG A 93 11.96 -6.55 6.48
CA ARG A 93 11.27 -7.54 7.31
C ARG A 93 11.16 -8.89 6.62
N ASN A 94 10.83 -8.92 5.33
CA ASN A 94 10.74 -10.18 4.58
C ASN A 94 12.11 -10.86 4.44
N LEU A 95 13.19 -10.10 4.26
CA LEU A 95 14.56 -10.64 4.20
C LEU A 95 15.02 -11.23 5.54
N GLU A 96 14.59 -10.63 6.66
CA GLU A 96 14.82 -11.14 8.01
C GLU A 96 14.06 -12.46 8.23
N LEU A 97 12.76 -12.50 7.92
CA LEU A 97 11.96 -13.73 8.01
C LEU A 97 12.52 -14.87 7.15
N ARG A 98 13.04 -14.56 5.96
CA ARG A 98 13.73 -15.56 5.12
C ARG A 98 14.99 -16.10 5.77
N LYS A 99 15.79 -15.21 6.37
CA LYS A 99 17.00 -15.59 7.09
C LYS A 99 16.67 -16.53 8.27
N ASP A 100 15.63 -16.22 9.03
CA ASP A 100 15.17 -17.05 10.15
C ASP A 100 14.69 -18.44 9.70
N ARG A 101 14.17 -18.55 8.47
CA ARG A 101 13.74 -19.82 7.85
C ARG A 101 14.85 -20.58 7.13
N GLY A 102 16.07 -20.05 7.10
CA GLY A 102 17.18 -20.62 6.33
C GLY A 102 17.01 -20.53 4.82
N GLU A 103 16.11 -19.67 4.35
CA GLU A 103 15.92 -19.41 2.91
C GLU A 103 17.01 -18.47 2.38
N ARG A 104 17.18 -18.45 1.06
CA ARG A 104 18.13 -17.56 0.40
C ARG A 104 17.76 -16.09 0.66
N SER A 105 18.64 -15.38 1.35
CA SER A 105 18.52 -13.95 1.66
C SER A 105 19.73 -13.17 1.11
N VAL A 106 19.76 -11.85 1.32
CA VAL A 106 20.90 -10.99 0.93
C VAL A 106 21.78 -10.72 2.14
N GLU A 107 23.11 -10.62 1.92
CA GLU A 107 24.06 -10.32 3.01
C GLU A 107 23.93 -8.87 3.51
N HIS A 108 23.56 -7.94 2.64
CA HIS A 108 23.45 -6.52 2.94
C HIS A 108 22.23 -5.92 2.24
N PHE A 109 21.25 -5.47 3.02
CA PHE A 109 20.16 -4.61 2.57
C PHE A 109 20.28 -3.27 3.27
N LYS A 110 20.32 -2.19 2.49
CA LYS A 110 20.30 -0.83 3.00
C LYS A 110 19.19 -0.08 2.27
N HIS A 111 18.27 0.49 3.01
CA HIS A 111 17.24 1.35 2.48
C HIS A 111 17.59 2.80 2.81
N PHE A 112 17.84 3.61 1.80
CA PHE A 112 18.08 5.04 1.91
C PHE A 112 16.96 5.75 1.15
N PRO A 113 15.88 6.18 1.83
CA PRO A 113 14.86 6.98 1.17
C PRO A 113 15.54 8.29 0.76
N ARG A 114 15.79 8.45 -0.53
CA ARG A 114 16.33 9.68 -1.10
C ARG A 114 15.24 10.24 -1.99
N THR A 115 14.66 11.37 -1.57
CA THR A 115 13.74 12.11 -2.43
C THR A 115 14.55 12.69 -3.60
N THR A 116 14.06 12.54 -4.82
CA THR A 116 14.63 13.20 -6.00
C THR A 116 14.10 14.62 -6.17
N LYS A 117 13.32 15.14 -5.21
CA LYS A 117 12.72 16.50 -5.26
C LYS A 117 13.76 17.61 -5.39
N HIS A 118 15.03 17.32 -5.09
CA HIS A 118 16.16 18.25 -5.25
C HIS A 118 16.94 18.10 -6.58
N LEU A 119 16.56 17.17 -7.46
CA LEU A 119 17.25 16.91 -8.74
C LEU A 119 16.55 17.53 -9.95
N ALA A 120 15.39 18.16 -9.76
CA ALA A 120 14.76 18.98 -10.80
C ALA A 120 15.31 20.43 -10.68
N VAL A 121 16.34 20.72 -11.48
CA VAL A 121 16.79 22.09 -11.81
C VAL A 121 16.65 22.28 -13.31
#